data_AF-A0A0E9N104-F1
#
_entry.id   AF-A0A0E9N104-F1
#
_cell.length_a   1.000
_cell.length_b   1.000
_cell.length_c   1.000
_cell.angle_alpha   90.00
_cell.angle_beta   90.00
_cell.angle_gamma   90.00
#
_symmetry.space_group_name_H-M   'P 1'
#
loop_
_entity.id
_entity.type
_entity.pdbx_description
1 polymer ?
#
loop_
_entity_poly.entity_id
_entity_poly.type
_entity_poly.pdbx_seq_one_letter_code
_entity_poly.pdbx_strand_id
1 'polypeptide(L)'
;MESILEIIAFDLESCRLIEKHGGNRIELCANPHEGGTTVSYGMMRAAREATTLPIFPIIRPRGGNFHYSESEIDIMMQDIRLARDTGLDGVVIGVLDAAGAVDYDKTARMVELAYPMEVTFHRAFDEIADYLPALETIIRAGCNRILTSGGAPTAPEGIDRLKACVQSADGRIIILPGAGIRSHNIGQLKTGLGLSEFHSSARKLDEKTGTYSVDVHEIIALRAAVDA
;
A
#
# COMPACT_ATOMS: atom_id res chain seq x y z
N MET A 1 20.70 4.78 5.08
CA MET A 1 19.82 3.69 4.65
C MET A 1 19.12 4.20 3.39
N GLU A 2 19.05 3.42 2.33
CA GLU A 2 18.41 3.84 1.08
C GLU A 2 16.90 3.97 1.31
N SER A 3 16.30 5.07 0.84
CA SER A 3 14.88 5.30 1.00
C SER A 3 14.08 4.66 -0.15
N ILE A 4 13.05 3.91 0.19
CA ILE A 4 12.13 3.23 -0.73
C ILE A 4 10.96 4.14 -1.08
N LEU A 5 10.75 4.34 -2.37
CA LEU A 5 9.58 5.00 -2.92
C LEU A 5 8.66 3.96 -3.57
N GLU A 6 7.54 3.67 -2.92
CA GLU A 6 6.46 2.85 -3.46
C GLU A 6 5.48 3.73 -4.24
N ILE A 7 5.19 3.37 -5.49
CA ILE A 7 4.27 4.09 -6.36
C ILE A 7 3.11 3.20 -6.80
N ILE A 8 1.90 3.74 -6.80
CA ILE A 8 0.72 3.01 -7.30
C ILE A 8 0.74 2.94 -8.83
N ALA A 9 0.52 1.76 -9.40
CA ALA A 9 0.26 1.57 -10.82
C ALA A 9 -1.17 1.06 -11.06
N PHE A 10 -1.86 1.67 -12.03
CA PHE A 10 -3.18 1.23 -12.49
C PHE A 10 -3.16 0.59 -13.90
N ASP A 11 -2.02 0.63 -14.57
CA ASP A 11 -1.81 0.07 -15.90
C ASP A 11 -0.33 -0.37 -16.08
N LEU A 12 -0.07 -1.11 -17.17
CA LEU A 12 1.26 -1.68 -17.43
C LEU A 12 2.29 -0.61 -17.79
N GLU A 13 1.85 0.47 -18.42
CA GLU A 13 2.77 1.54 -18.81
C GLU A 13 3.27 2.29 -17.58
N SER A 14 2.40 2.51 -16.60
CA SER A 14 2.75 3.05 -15.30
C SER A 14 3.79 2.18 -14.60
N CYS A 15 3.66 0.84 -14.66
CA CYS A 15 4.67 -0.06 -14.10
C CYS A 15 6.07 0.20 -14.71
N ARG A 16 6.16 0.32 -16.03
CA ARG A 16 7.43 0.60 -16.74
C ARG A 16 7.98 1.99 -16.42
N LEU A 17 7.10 2.99 -16.37
CA LEU A 17 7.49 4.36 -16.08
C LEU A 17 7.99 4.52 -14.65
N ILE A 18 7.37 3.83 -13.68
CA ILE A 18 7.82 3.84 -12.28
C ILE A 18 9.25 3.32 -12.17
N GLU A 19 9.56 2.16 -12.76
CA GLU A 19 10.91 1.59 -12.77
C GLU A 19 11.91 2.50 -13.47
N LYS A 20 11.58 2.98 -14.66
CA LYS A 20 12.46 3.83 -15.47
C LYS A 20 12.82 5.15 -14.77
N HIS A 21 11.94 5.67 -13.92
CA HIS A 21 12.05 7.02 -13.37
C HIS A 21 12.33 7.09 -11.86
N GLY A 22 12.65 5.95 -11.23
CA GLY A 22 13.23 5.92 -9.88
C GLY A 22 12.29 5.48 -8.76
N GLY A 23 11.14 4.87 -9.08
CA GLY A 23 10.39 4.10 -8.10
C GLY A 23 11.14 2.84 -7.68
N ASN A 24 10.92 2.38 -6.45
CA ASN A 24 11.57 1.18 -5.91
C ASN A 24 10.62 0.01 -5.72
N ARG A 25 9.31 0.26 -5.67
CA ARG A 25 8.27 -0.75 -5.48
C ARG A 25 6.95 -0.28 -6.09
N ILE A 26 6.14 -1.21 -6.55
CA ILE A 26 4.84 -0.92 -7.14
C ILE A 26 3.73 -1.50 -6.26
N GLU A 27 2.77 -0.66 -5.86
CA GLU A 27 1.46 -1.16 -5.46
C GLU A 27 0.58 -1.29 -6.72
N LEU A 28 0.12 -2.49 -7.03
CA LEU A 28 -0.64 -2.75 -8.26
C LEU A 28 -2.14 -2.78 -7.98
N CYS A 29 -2.89 -1.84 -8.57
CA CYS A 29 -4.28 -1.58 -8.23
C CYS A 29 -5.18 -1.51 -9.48
N ALA A 30 -6.43 -1.95 -9.35
CA ALA A 30 -7.52 -1.61 -10.27
C ALA A 30 -8.45 -0.57 -9.64
N ASN A 31 -9.34 0.05 -10.43
CA ASN A 31 -10.42 0.92 -9.96
C ASN A 31 -9.94 2.09 -9.08
N PRO A 32 -9.22 3.08 -9.64
CA PRO A 32 -8.64 4.21 -8.89
C PRO A 32 -9.67 5.04 -8.11
N HIS A 33 -10.91 5.11 -8.59
CA HIS A 33 -12.01 5.84 -7.93
C HIS A 33 -12.48 5.17 -6.62
N GLU A 34 -12.29 3.86 -6.50
CA GLU A 34 -12.66 3.08 -5.31
C GLU A 34 -11.54 3.05 -4.26
N GLY A 35 -10.41 3.74 -4.53
CA GLY A 35 -9.22 3.69 -3.70
C GLY A 35 -8.33 2.46 -3.95
N GLY A 36 -8.59 1.68 -5.00
CA GLY A 36 -7.84 0.46 -5.32
C GLY A 36 -8.61 -0.82 -5.02
N THR A 37 -8.62 -1.76 -5.95
CA THR A 37 -9.19 -3.11 -5.82
C THR A 37 -8.29 -4.13 -6.51
N THR A 38 -8.48 -5.42 -6.23
CA THR A 38 -7.68 -6.49 -6.84
C THR A 38 -7.70 -6.38 -8.37
N VAL A 39 -6.51 -6.41 -8.98
CA VAL A 39 -6.38 -6.50 -10.43
C VAL A 39 -6.72 -7.91 -10.93
N SER A 40 -7.03 -8.04 -12.22
CA SER A 40 -7.22 -9.37 -12.82
C SER A 40 -5.92 -10.19 -12.83
N TYR A 41 -6.05 -11.52 -12.89
CA TYR A 41 -4.90 -12.42 -13.04
C TYR A 41 -4.04 -12.08 -14.27
N GLY A 42 -4.67 -11.70 -15.39
CA GLY A 42 -3.95 -11.28 -16.60
C GLY A 42 -3.09 -10.04 -16.36
N MET A 43 -3.58 -9.09 -15.55
CA MET A 43 -2.83 -7.90 -15.17
C MET A 43 -1.66 -8.23 -14.25
N MET A 44 -1.85 -9.11 -13.25
CA MET A 44 -0.77 -9.59 -12.38
C MET A 44 0.39 -10.16 -13.20
N ARG A 45 0.08 -11.07 -14.14
CA ARG A 45 1.08 -11.70 -15.02
C ARG A 45 1.79 -10.69 -15.90
N ALA A 46 1.03 -9.85 -16.59
CA ALA A 46 1.60 -8.88 -17.50
C ALA A 46 2.46 -7.84 -16.75
N ALA A 47 2.08 -7.45 -15.53
CA ALA A 47 2.88 -6.54 -14.70
C ALA A 47 4.20 -7.20 -14.28
N ARG A 48 4.17 -8.47 -13.86
CA ARG A 48 5.40 -9.20 -13.53
C ARG A 48 6.37 -9.26 -14.72
N GLU A 49 5.87 -9.46 -15.93
CA GLU A 49 6.68 -9.48 -17.16
C GLU A 49 7.16 -8.08 -17.59
N ALA A 50 6.48 -7.01 -17.17
CA ALA A 50 6.76 -5.64 -17.61
C ALA A 50 7.86 -4.91 -16.81
N THR A 51 8.18 -5.37 -15.60
CA THR A 51 9.14 -4.69 -14.71
C THR A 51 9.85 -5.66 -13.76
N THR A 52 11.06 -5.31 -13.33
CA THR A 52 11.82 -6.09 -12.35
C THR A 52 11.66 -5.58 -10.92
N LEU A 53 10.98 -4.43 -10.72
CA LEU A 53 10.69 -3.93 -9.38
C LEU A 53 9.83 -4.92 -8.58
N PRO A 54 9.92 -4.91 -7.24
CA PRO A 54 8.96 -5.59 -6.40
C PRO A 54 7.53 -5.10 -6.66
N ILE A 55 6.58 -6.03 -6.82
CA ILE A 55 5.17 -5.74 -7.12
C ILE A 55 4.27 -6.31 -6.02
N PHE A 56 3.43 -5.45 -5.46
CA PHE A 56 2.52 -5.74 -4.36
C PHE A 56 1.10 -5.42 -4.84
N PRO A 57 0.35 -6.38 -5.42
CA PRO A 57 -1.06 -6.17 -5.72
C PRO A 57 -1.85 -5.94 -4.45
N ILE A 58 -2.78 -4.99 -4.51
CA ILE A 58 -3.83 -4.92 -3.52
C ILE A 58 -4.76 -6.12 -3.68
N ILE A 59 -5.10 -6.75 -2.57
CA ILE A 59 -6.07 -7.83 -2.48
C ILE A 59 -7.27 -7.24 -1.75
N ARG A 60 -8.20 -6.71 -2.53
CA ARG A 60 -9.41 -6.02 -2.08
C ARG A 60 -10.53 -6.27 -3.08
N PRO A 61 -11.52 -7.11 -2.76
CA PRO A 61 -12.47 -7.64 -3.74
C PRO A 61 -13.49 -6.59 -4.20
N ARG A 62 -13.66 -5.50 -3.44
CA ARG A 62 -14.59 -4.39 -3.74
C ARG A 62 -14.19 -3.10 -3.04
N GLY A 63 -14.78 -2.00 -3.49
CA GLY A 63 -14.80 -0.72 -2.80
C GLY A 63 -15.59 -0.74 -1.48
N GLY A 64 -15.70 0.44 -0.85
CA GLY A 64 -16.39 0.61 0.43
C GLY A 64 -15.61 0.08 1.64
N ASN A 65 -16.34 -0.47 2.62
CA ASN A 65 -15.79 -0.91 3.91
C ASN A 65 -14.86 -2.13 3.81
N PHE A 66 -14.20 -2.45 4.93
CA PHE A 66 -13.23 -3.55 5.06
C PHE A 66 -13.75 -4.73 5.90
N HIS A 67 -15.04 -4.75 6.20
CA HIS A 67 -15.69 -5.92 6.80
C HIS A 67 -16.25 -6.80 5.68
N TYR A 68 -15.62 -7.95 5.51
CA TYR A 68 -15.90 -8.87 4.40
C TYR A 68 -16.69 -10.09 4.87
N SER A 69 -17.57 -10.58 4.01
CA SER A 69 -18.22 -11.88 4.22
C SER A 69 -17.22 -13.03 4.04
N GLU A 70 -17.53 -14.22 4.55
CA GLU A 70 -16.67 -15.39 4.38
C GLU A 70 -16.40 -15.73 2.89
N SER A 71 -17.40 -15.55 2.02
CA SER A 71 -17.19 -15.75 0.57
C SER A 71 -16.24 -14.71 -0.05
N GLU A 72 -16.26 -13.47 0.45
CA GLU A 72 -15.32 -12.43 0.00
C GLU A 72 -13.91 -12.74 0.49
N ILE A 73 -13.77 -13.25 1.71
CA ILE A 73 -12.49 -13.73 2.26
C ILE A 73 -11.96 -14.90 1.43
N ASP A 74 -12.78 -15.87 1.08
CA ASP A 74 -12.36 -16.98 0.22
C ASP A 74 -11.86 -16.50 -1.15
N ILE A 75 -12.50 -15.49 -1.75
CA ILE A 75 -12.03 -14.85 -2.99
C ILE A 75 -10.65 -14.22 -2.77
N MET A 76 -10.48 -13.41 -1.72
CA MET A 76 -9.20 -12.79 -1.39
C MET A 76 -8.09 -13.83 -1.19
N MET A 77 -8.40 -14.95 -0.55
CA MET A 77 -7.46 -16.06 -0.37
C MET A 77 -7.07 -16.72 -1.70
N GLN A 78 -7.96 -16.78 -2.69
CA GLN A 78 -7.57 -17.24 -4.04
C GLN A 78 -6.69 -16.22 -4.74
N ASP A 79 -7.00 -14.93 -4.63
CA ASP A 79 -6.19 -13.87 -5.24
C ASP A 79 -4.76 -13.82 -4.66
N ILE A 80 -4.59 -14.07 -3.35
CA ILE A 80 -3.26 -14.21 -2.72
C ILE A 80 -2.49 -15.39 -3.34
N ARG A 81 -3.13 -16.54 -3.56
CA ARG A 81 -2.48 -17.69 -4.23
C ARG A 81 -2.07 -17.34 -5.65
N LEU A 82 -2.94 -16.67 -6.40
CA LEU A 82 -2.64 -16.25 -7.76
C LEU A 82 -1.48 -15.25 -7.84
N ALA A 83 -1.42 -14.29 -6.90
CA ALA A 83 -0.31 -13.35 -6.80
C ALA A 83 1.03 -14.10 -6.57
N ARG A 84 1.04 -15.05 -5.62
CA ARG A 84 2.20 -15.90 -5.33
C ARG A 84 2.61 -16.75 -6.53
N ASP A 85 1.66 -17.44 -7.15
CA ASP A 85 1.92 -18.35 -8.27
C ASP A 85 2.37 -17.58 -9.54
N THR A 86 2.09 -16.27 -9.60
CA THR A 86 2.60 -15.35 -10.63
C THR A 86 4.03 -14.85 -10.33
N GLY A 87 4.56 -15.10 -9.14
CA GLY A 87 5.88 -14.63 -8.72
C GLY A 87 5.91 -13.15 -8.35
N LEU A 88 4.79 -12.61 -7.85
CA LEU A 88 4.77 -11.29 -7.23
C LEU A 88 5.41 -11.34 -5.84
N ASP A 89 5.92 -10.20 -5.38
CA ASP A 89 6.85 -10.14 -4.24
C ASP A 89 6.14 -9.91 -2.90
N GLY A 90 4.91 -9.40 -2.97
CA GLY A 90 4.14 -9.02 -1.81
C GLY A 90 2.64 -8.97 -2.09
N VAL A 91 1.84 -8.73 -1.06
CA VAL A 91 0.41 -8.40 -1.19
C VAL A 91 0.04 -7.28 -0.23
N VAL A 92 -0.96 -6.49 -0.61
CA VAL A 92 -1.54 -5.45 0.24
C VAL A 92 -2.96 -5.86 0.63
N ILE A 93 -3.22 -6.04 1.93
CA ILE A 93 -4.51 -6.51 2.48
C ILE A 93 -5.03 -5.57 3.55
N GLY A 94 -6.27 -5.74 3.98
CA GLY A 94 -6.70 -5.29 5.30
C GLY A 94 -8.13 -5.67 5.55
N VAL A 95 -8.38 -6.26 6.71
CA VAL A 95 -9.67 -6.84 7.08
C VAL A 95 -10.03 -6.33 8.47
N LEU A 96 -11.24 -5.78 8.57
CA LEU A 96 -11.82 -5.35 9.84
C LEU A 96 -13.00 -6.26 10.20
N ASP A 97 -13.24 -6.40 11.50
CA ASP A 97 -14.44 -7.05 12.01
C ASP A 97 -15.66 -6.09 11.99
N ALA A 98 -16.82 -6.59 12.40
CA ALA A 98 -18.05 -5.81 12.45
C ALA A 98 -18.00 -4.64 13.45
N ALA A 99 -17.04 -4.63 14.38
CA ALA A 99 -16.81 -3.55 15.34
C ALA A 99 -15.78 -2.52 14.81
N GLY A 100 -15.20 -2.74 13.62
CA GLY A 100 -14.18 -1.87 13.04
C GLY A 100 -12.78 -2.07 13.65
N ALA A 101 -12.55 -3.18 14.37
CA ALA A 101 -11.23 -3.58 14.82
C ALA A 101 -10.56 -4.51 13.79
N VAL A 102 -9.24 -4.70 13.90
CA VAL A 102 -8.52 -5.64 13.01
C VAL A 102 -9.03 -7.06 13.25
N ASP A 103 -9.47 -7.73 12.19
CA ASP A 103 -9.79 -9.16 12.26
C ASP A 103 -8.48 -9.96 12.27
N TYR A 104 -8.01 -10.29 13.47
CA TYR A 104 -6.73 -10.96 13.68
C TYR A 104 -6.67 -12.32 12.97
N ASP A 105 -7.69 -13.15 13.13
CA ASP A 105 -7.67 -14.53 12.62
C ASP A 105 -7.62 -14.55 11.10
N LYS A 106 -8.42 -13.70 10.44
CA LYS A 106 -8.40 -13.58 8.97
C LYS A 106 -7.08 -12.98 8.47
N THR A 107 -6.58 -11.95 9.14
CA THR A 107 -5.30 -11.31 8.78
C THR A 107 -4.13 -12.29 8.90
N ALA A 108 -4.02 -13.00 10.03
CA ALA A 108 -2.95 -13.97 10.26
C ALA A 108 -2.99 -15.12 9.24
N ARG A 109 -4.18 -15.62 8.89
CA ARG A 109 -4.36 -16.65 7.87
C ARG A 109 -3.96 -16.17 6.47
N MET A 110 -4.24 -14.90 6.13
CA MET A 110 -3.79 -14.29 4.87
C MET A 110 -2.27 -14.13 4.84
N VAL A 111 -1.64 -13.72 5.96
CA VAL A 111 -0.19 -13.61 6.09
C VAL A 111 0.49 -14.97 5.92
N GLU A 112 -0.01 -16.00 6.61
CA GLU A 112 0.52 -17.37 6.46
C GLU A 112 0.42 -17.87 5.02
N LEU A 113 -0.70 -17.62 4.35
CA LEU A 113 -0.89 -18.02 2.95
C LEU A 113 0.05 -17.26 1.98
N ALA A 114 0.32 -15.99 2.27
CA ALA A 114 1.16 -15.14 1.43
C ALA A 114 2.64 -15.54 1.48
N TYR A 115 3.11 -16.19 2.55
CA TYR A 115 4.51 -16.59 2.69
C TYR A 115 5.04 -17.37 1.45
N PRO A 116 6.21 -17.02 0.89
CA PRO A 116 7.22 -16.09 1.43
C PRO A 116 7.08 -14.62 1.00
N MET A 117 5.97 -14.23 0.37
CA MET A 117 5.72 -12.83 0.00
C MET A 117 5.58 -11.94 1.24
N GLU A 118 5.96 -10.67 1.13
CA GLU A 118 5.73 -9.68 2.19
C GLU A 118 4.27 -9.20 2.20
N VAL A 119 3.79 -8.74 3.35
CA VAL A 119 2.40 -8.27 3.52
C VAL A 119 2.35 -6.85 4.06
N THR A 120 1.63 -5.97 3.37
CA THR A 120 1.27 -4.63 3.84
C THR A 120 -0.18 -4.60 4.29
N PHE A 121 -0.45 -4.17 5.53
CA PHE A 121 -1.81 -3.85 5.96
C PHE A 121 -2.17 -2.43 5.51
N HIS A 122 -3.19 -2.28 4.69
CA HIS A 122 -3.51 -1.02 4.03
C HIS A 122 -4.30 -0.03 4.91
N ARG A 123 -4.81 1.03 4.27
CA ARG A 123 -5.53 2.13 4.90
C ARG A 123 -6.86 1.78 5.60
N ALA A 124 -7.30 0.52 5.61
CA ALA A 124 -8.26 0.06 6.63
C ALA A 124 -7.83 0.45 8.05
N PHE A 125 -6.51 0.53 8.31
CA PHE A 125 -5.97 1.01 9.58
C PHE A 125 -6.41 2.45 9.92
N ASP A 126 -6.62 3.30 8.91
CA ASP A 126 -7.04 4.70 9.11
C ASP A 126 -8.49 4.81 9.60
N GLU A 127 -9.34 3.79 9.37
CA GLU A 127 -10.73 3.74 9.87
C GLU A 127 -10.83 3.33 11.36
N ILE A 128 -9.74 2.83 11.93
CA ILE A 128 -9.72 2.34 13.31
C ILE A 128 -9.53 3.50 14.29
N ALA A 129 -10.46 3.61 15.25
CA ALA A 129 -10.42 4.63 16.29
C ALA A 129 -9.31 4.37 17.32
N ASP A 130 -9.24 3.17 17.89
CA ASP A 130 -8.20 2.76 18.84
C ASP A 130 -7.05 2.04 18.12
N TYR A 131 -6.15 2.84 17.55
CA TYR A 131 -5.19 2.39 16.56
C TYR A 131 -3.90 1.78 17.15
N LEU A 132 -3.59 2.05 18.42
CA LEU A 132 -2.39 1.47 19.07
C LEU A 132 -2.59 -0.04 19.36
N PRO A 133 -3.73 -0.51 19.89
CA PRO A 133 -4.01 -1.94 19.96
C PRO A 133 -4.10 -2.60 18.58
N ALA A 134 -4.62 -1.89 17.58
CA ALA A 134 -4.66 -2.39 16.20
C ALA A 134 -3.25 -2.58 15.63
N LEU A 135 -2.33 -1.64 15.89
CA LEU A 135 -0.92 -1.75 15.53
C LEU A 135 -0.32 -3.06 16.06
N GLU A 136 -0.47 -3.33 17.37
CA GLU A 136 0.04 -4.55 17.99
C GLU A 136 -0.61 -5.82 17.41
N THR A 137 -1.90 -5.75 17.07
CA THR A 137 -2.62 -6.86 16.44
C THR A 137 -2.07 -7.17 15.06
N ILE A 138 -1.76 -6.16 14.25
CA ILE A 138 -1.18 -6.30 12.91
C ILE A 138 0.26 -6.83 12.99
N ILE A 139 1.07 -6.33 13.94
CA ILE A 139 2.42 -6.85 14.22
C ILE A 139 2.33 -8.34 14.56
N ARG A 140 1.44 -8.73 15.48
CA ARG A 140 1.25 -10.12 15.88
C ARG A 140 0.77 -11.01 14.74
N ALA A 141 -0.05 -10.48 13.83
CA ALA A 141 -0.50 -11.20 12.65
C ALA A 141 0.63 -11.45 11.63
N GLY A 142 1.76 -10.73 11.74
CA GLY A 142 2.96 -10.95 10.95
C GLY A 142 3.08 -10.06 9.71
N CYS A 143 2.32 -8.97 9.61
CA CYS A 143 2.50 -8.02 8.51
C CYS A 143 3.87 -7.32 8.58
N ASN A 144 4.45 -7.03 7.42
CA ASN A 144 5.73 -6.34 7.29
C ASN A 144 5.56 -4.82 7.35
N ARG A 145 4.42 -4.30 6.87
CA ARG A 145 4.15 -2.86 6.79
C ARG A 145 2.71 -2.50 7.15
N ILE A 146 2.51 -1.25 7.55
CA ILE A 146 1.18 -0.62 7.65
C ILE A 146 1.17 0.65 6.81
N LEU A 147 0.31 0.69 5.79
CA LEU A 147 0.05 1.89 5.00
C LEU A 147 -1.02 2.74 5.68
N THR A 148 -0.68 3.98 6.03
CA THR A 148 -1.55 4.85 6.82
C THR A 148 -1.31 6.33 6.51
N SER A 149 -2.38 7.13 6.57
CA SER A 149 -2.33 8.59 6.58
C SER A 149 -2.38 9.19 7.99
N GLY A 150 -2.24 8.35 9.02
CA GLY A 150 -2.48 8.72 10.41
C GLY A 150 -3.95 9.01 10.69
N GLY A 151 -4.89 8.36 10.00
CA GLY A 151 -6.34 8.59 10.16
C GLY A 151 -6.85 9.94 9.61
N ALA A 152 -5.99 10.74 8.98
CA ALA A 152 -6.34 12.03 8.40
C ALA A 152 -6.58 11.93 6.88
N PRO A 153 -7.17 12.95 6.22
CA PRO A 153 -7.31 12.96 4.76
C PRO A 153 -5.99 12.79 4.01
N THR A 154 -4.89 13.33 4.55
CA THR A 154 -3.54 13.22 3.99
C THR A 154 -2.50 12.91 5.08
N ALA A 155 -1.39 12.27 4.72
CA ALA A 155 -0.32 11.94 5.66
C ALA A 155 0.27 13.17 6.38
N PRO A 156 0.50 14.31 5.71
CA PRO A 156 0.93 15.54 6.40
C PRO A 156 -0.02 16.01 7.49
N GLU A 157 -1.34 15.88 7.28
CA GLU A 157 -2.35 16.25 8.28
C GLU A 157 -2.38 15.27 9.47
N GLY A 158 -2.07 13.99 9.24
CA GLY A 158 -2.04 12.95 10.28
C GLY A 158 -0.68 12.73 10.93
N ILE A 159 0.24 13.69 10.81
CA ILE A 159 1.65 13.52 11.19
C ILE A 159 1.85 13.15 12.67
N ASP A 160 1.02 13.64 13.59
CA ASP A 160 1.15 13.34 15.01
C ASP A 160 0.77 11.89 15.33
N ARG A 161 -0.29 11.37 14.71
CA ARG A 161 -0.64 9.94 14.81
C ARG A 161 0.41 9.07 14.14
N LEU A 162 0.97 9.50 13.00
CA LEU A 162 2.09 8.80 12.36
C LEU A 162 3.31 8.70 13.29
N LYS A 163 3.70 9.80 13.96
CA LYS A 163 4.80 9.78 14.95
C LYS A 163 4.54 8.79 16.08
N ALA A 164 3.31 8.77 16.62
CA ALA A 164 2.93 7.81 17.65
C ALA A 164 3.01 6.36 17.15
N CYS A 165 2.56 6.08 15.92
CA CYS A 165 2.69 4.76 15.31
C CYS A 165 4.16 4.36 15.13
N VAL A 166 5.03 5.26 14.66
CA VAL A 166 6.47 4.98 14.48
C VAL A 166 7.13 4.66 15.82
N GLN A 167 6.88 5.47 16.84
CA GLN A 167 7.39 5.26 18.19
C GLN A 167 6.89 3.94 18.78
N SER A 168 5.60 3.66 18.65
CA SER A 168 5.02 2.42 19.16
C SER A 168 5.50 1.20 18.39
N ALA A 169 5.68 1.29 17.06
CA ALA A 169 6.16 0.19 16.24
C ALA A 169 7.57 -0.25 16.65
N ASP A 170 8.43 0.69 17.05
CA ASP A 170 9.78 0.44 17.57
C ASP A 170 10.60 -0.52 16.68
N GLY A 171 10.50 -0.32 15.36
CA GLY A 171 11.19 -1.14 14.36
C GLY A 171 10.63 -2.56 14.14
N ARG A 172 9.58 -2.97 14.86
CA ARG A 172 8.93 -4.30 14.70
C ARG A 172 8.10 -4.42 13.43
N ILE A 173 7.64 -3.29 12.91
CA ILE A 173 6.89 -3.17 11.64
C ILE A 173 7.21 -1.82 10.99
N ILE A 174 7.16 -1.78 9.66
CA ILE A 174 7.38 -0.55 8.92
C ILE A 174 6.09 0.26 8.87
N ILE A 175 6.12 1.50 9.33
CA ILE A 175 5.03 2.46 9.10
C ILE A 175 5.28 3.10 7.74
N LEU A 176 4.37 2.87 6.80
CA LEU A 176 4.42 3.37 5.43
C LEU A 176 3.43 4.54 5.31
N PRO A 177 3.87 5.81 5.41
CA PRO A 177 3.00 6.95 5.26
C PRO A 177 2.47 7.00 3.81
N GLY A 178 1.17 7.26 3.66
CA GLY A 178 0.49 7.37 2.37
C GLY A 178 -0.73 8.29 2.41
N ALA A 179 -1.30 8.53 1.23
CA ALA A 179 -2.30 9.57 0.94
C ALA A 179 -1.75 11.01 0.95
N GLY A 180 -1.89 11.69 -0.19
CA GLY A 180 -1.48 13.09 -0.36
C GLY A 180 0.03 13.35 -0.43
N ILE A 181 0.87 12.30 -0.39
CA ILE A 181 2.32 12.45 -0.49
C ILE A 181 2.71 12.86 -1.92
N ARG A 182 3.50 13.94 -1.99
CA ARG A 182 3.99 14.58 -3.21
C ARG A 182 5.40 15.12 -2.99
N SER A 183 6.10 15.42 -4.07
CA SER A 183 7.48 15.93 -4.08
C SER A 183 7.68 17.15 -3.16
N HIS A 184 6.69 18.04 -3.08
CA HIS A 184 6.76 19.24 -2.25
C HIS A 184 6.59 18.99 -0.74
N ASN A 185 6.07 17.84 -0.30
CA ASN A 185 5.79 17.56 1.12
C ASN A 185 6.53 16.36 1.71
N ILE A 186 7.08 15.46 0.87
CA ILE A 186 7.74 14.24 1.32
C ILE A 186 8.97 14.50 2.21
N GLY A 187 9.72 15.58 1.95
CA GLY A 187 10.90 15.94 2.75
C GLY A 187 10.55 16.29 4.21
N GLN A 188 9.39 16.93 4.42
CA GLN A 188 8.90 17.24 5.77
C GLN A 188 8.51 15.96 6.51
N LEU A 189 7.84 15.02 5.83
CA LEU A 189 7.48 13.72 6.40
C LEU A 189 8.72 12.91 6.75
N LYS A 190 9.70 12.84 5.84
CA LYS A 190 10.98 12.16 6.06
C LYS A 190 11.69 12.68 7.30
N THR A 191 11.87 14.00 7.38
CA THR A 191 12.56 14.64 8.52
C THR A 191 11.75 14.48 9.81
N GLY A 192 10.43 14.64 9.75
CA GLY A 192 9.56 14.65 10.93
C GLY A 192 9.26 13.26 11.51
N LEU A 193 9.38 12.20 10.71
CA LEU A 193 9.07 10.83 11.11
C LEU A 193 10.31 9.93 11.20
N GLY A 194 11.43 10.30 10.59
CA GLY A 194 12.64 9.46 10.54
C GLY A 194 12.45 8.17 9.74
N LEU A 195 11.52 8.17 8.78
CA LEU A 195 11.16 6.99 7.98
C LEU A 195 11.96 6.91 6.68
N SER A 196 12.13 5.69 6.19
CA SER A 196 12.82 5.37 4.93
C SER A 196 11.90 4.85 3.84
N GLU A 197 10.63 4.56 4.11
CA GLU A 197 9.69 4.11 3.07
C GLU A 197 8.51 5.09 2.92
N PHE A 198 8.10 5.36 1.69
CA PHE A 198 7.00 6.30 1.38
C PHE A 198 6.12 5.76 0.26
N HIS A 199 4.82 6.01 0.37
CA HIS A 199 3.83 5.60 -0.62
C HIS A 199 3.18 6.80 -1.30
N SER A 200 3.24 6.86 -2.63
CA SER A 200 2.60 7.92 -3.41
C SER A 200 1.87 7.38 -4.62
N SER A 201 0.71 7.95 -4.94
CA SER A 201 0.05 7.63 -6.20
C SER A 201 0.77 8.20 -7.42
N ALA A 202 1.57 9.27 -7.24
CA ALA A 202 2.19 10.10 -8.30
C ALA A 202 1.30 10.25 -9.55
N ARG A 203 -0.02 10.39 -9.38
CA ARG A 203 -0.99 10.22 -10.46
C ARG A 203 -1.41 11.56 -11.03
N LYS A 204 -1.66 11.57 -12.33
CA LYS A 204 -2.38 12.62 -13.05
C LYS A 204 -3.66 12.07 -13.65
N LEU A 205 -4.66 12.94 -13.78
CA LEU A 205 -5.90 12.65 -14.49
C LEU A 205 -5.80 13.23 -15.89
N ASP A 206 -6.04 12.42 -16.91
CA ASP A 206 -6.37 12.96 -18.22
C ASP A 206 -7.86 13.34 -18.22
N GLU A 207 -8.15 14.63 -18.15
CA GLU A 207 -9.52 15.16 -18.09
C GLU A 207 -10.37 14.80 -19.31
N LYS A 208 -9.74 14.51 -20.46
CA LYS A 208 -10.48 14.14 -21.68
C LYS A 208 -10.98 12.71 -21.65
N THR A 209 -10.17 11.81 -21.11
CA THR A 209 -10.46 10.37 -21.09
C THR A 209 -10.94 9.89 -19.73
N GLY A 210 -10.83 10.70 -18.68
CA GLY A 210 -11.08 10.30 -17.30
C GLY A 210 -10.07 9.28 -16.77
N THR A 211 -8.97 9.05 -17.49
CA THR A 211 -8.02 7.98 -17.17
C THR A 211 -6.93 8.49 -16.24
N TYR A 212 -6.64 7.72 -15.18
CA TYR A 212 -5.49 7.97 -14.32
C TYR A 212 -4.25 7.26 -14.84
N SER A 213 -3.15 7.99 -14.90
CA SER A 213 -1.81 7.45 -15.20
C SER A 213 -0.79 8.09 -14.26
N VAL A 214 0.42 7.55 -14.21
CA VAL A 214 1.51 8.19 -13.46
C VAL A 214 2.01 9.46 -14.15
N ASP A 215 2.40 10.44 -13.33
CA ASP A 215 3.11 11.64 -13.74
C ASP A 215 4.61 11.41 -13.56
N VAL A 216 5.32 11.26 -14.69
CA VAL A 216 6.77 11.03 -14.73
C VAL A 216 7.54 12.17 -14.08
N HIS A 217 7.10 13.43 -14.24
CA HIS A 217 7.80 14.56 -13.62
C HIS A 217 7.69 14.50 -12.10
N GLU A 218 6.53 14.08 -11.60
CA GLU A 218 6.33 13.92 -10.16
C GLU A 218 7.11 12.73 -9.60
N ILE A 219 7.23 11.60 -10.31
CA ILE A 219 8.10 10.48 -9.88
C ILE A 219 9.55 10.94 -9.74
N ILE A 220 10.09 11.65 -10.74
CA ILE A 220 11.46 12.17 -10.72
C ILE A 220 11.65 13.16 -9.56
N ALA A 221 10.69 14.06 -9.36
CA ALA A 221 10.74 15.03 -8.27
C ALA A 221 10.63 14.37 -6.88
N LEU A 222 9.78 13.34 -6.73
CA LEU A 222 9.69 12.52 -5.53
C LEU A 222 11.02 11.83 -5.24
N ARG A 223 11.63 11.18 -6.24
CA ARG A 223 12.94 10.52 -6.09
C ARG A 223 13.99 11.51 -5.57
N ALA A 224 14.12 12.66 -6.23
CA ALA A 224 15.06 13.70 -5.83
C ALA A 224 14.80 14.21 -4.40
N ALA A 225 13.53 14.42 -4.02
CA ALA A 225 13.15 14.88 -2.68
C ALA A 225 13.39 13.82 -1.59
N VAL A 226 13.30 12.54 -1.94
CA VAL A 226 13.56 11.41 -1.03
C VAL A 226 15.07 11.17 -0.85
N ASP A 227 15.89 11.47 -1.86
CA ASP A 227 17.35 11.35 -1.80
C ASP A 227 18.05 12.50 -1.07
N ALA A 228 17.42 13.68 -1.04
CA ALA A 228 17.89 14.85 -0.29
C ALA A 228 17.84 14.64 1.23
#